data_AF-A0AAV2EE23-F1
#
_entry.id   AF-A0AAV2EE23-F1
#
_cell.length_a   1.000
_cell.length_b   1.000
_cell.length_c   1.000
_cell.angle_alpha   90.00
_cell.angle_beta   90.00
_cell.angle_gamma   90.00
#
_symmetry.space_group_name_H-M   'P 1'
#
loop_
_entity.id
_entity.type
_entity.pdbx_description
1 polymer ?
#
loop_
_entity_poly.entity_id
_entity_poly.type
_entity_poly.pdbx_seq_one_letter_code
_entity_poly.pdbx_strand_id
1 'polypeptide(L)'
;MPLGAASVPRLQSAFLCCPLKSPCSSPSKSARSSTLQSPRRPPYPFVRAADLDANTITAISVGLVSVAVGIGIPAFYESQIDNASKRDNTQPCFPCSGSGAQRCRFCEGTGSVTVDLGGGEKEVSPCINCDSAGSLTCTTCQGSGIQPRYLDRREFKDDD
;
A
#
# COMPACT_ATOMS: atom_id res chain seq x y z
N MET A 1 -15.76 46.52 24.82
CA MET A 1 -16.00 45.07 24.70
C MET A 1 -14.67 44.41 24.30
N PRO A 2 -13.90 43.88 25.26
CA PRO A 2 -12.58 43.30 24.99
C PRO A 2 -12.67 41.82 24.54
N LEU A 3 -11.66 41.40 23.78
CA LEU A 3 -11.48 40.04 23.25
C LEU A 3 -11.21 39.02 24.36
N GLY A 4 -11.89 37.87 24.30
CA GLY A 4 -11.58 36.69 25.12
C GLY A 4 -10.59 35.78 24.41
N ALA A 5 -9.39 35.62 24.99
CA ALA A 5 -8.40 34.62 24.59
C ALA A 5 -8.57 33.36 25.46
N ALA A 6 -8.72 32.19 24.82
CA ALA A 6 -8.81 30.90 25.49
C ALA A 6 -7.43 30.43 25.97
N SER A 7 -7.39 29.90 27.19
CA SER A 7 -6.18 29.40 27.85
C SER A 7 -5.76 28.02 27.34
N VAL A 8 -4.45 27.83 27.17
CA VAL A 8 -3.79 26.57 26.80
C VAL A 8 -3.62 25.70 28.06
N PRO A 9 -3.95 24.39 28.04
CA PRO A 9 -3.64 23.53 29.17
C PRO A 9 -2.14 23.19 29.18
N ARG A 10 -1.48 23.50 30.30
CA ARG A 10 -0.10 23.12 30.63
C ARG A 10 -0.04 21.61 30.92
N LEU A 11 0.71 20.87 30.11
CA LEU A 11 1.17 19.51 30.43
C LEU A 11 2.26 19.60 31.51
N GLN A 12 1.98 19.09 32.71
CA GLN A 12 2.98 18.92 33.78
C GLN A 12 3.51 17.49 33.76
N SER A 13 4.80 17.33 33.44
CA SER A 13 5.55 16.08 33.55
C SER A 13 6.11 15.93 34.98
N ALA A 14 5.84 14.80 35.62
CA ALA A 14 6.24 14.50 37.00
C ALA A 14 7.61 13.81 37.13
N PHE A 15 8.45 13.90 36.11
CA PHE A 15 9.81 13.35 36.16
C PHE A 15 10.79 14.46 35.88
N LEU A 16 11.29 15.10 36.94
CA LEU A 16 12.60 15.75 37.09
C LEU A 16 12.55 16.60 38.37
N CYS A 17 12.88 16.01 39.52
CA CYS A 17 13.24 16.79 40.70
C CYS A 17 14.22 16.02 41.59
N CYS A 18 15.51 16.19 41.30
CA CYS A 18 16.57 15.99 42.28
C CYS A 18 16.80 17.34 42.97
N PRO A 19 16.89 17.39 44.31
CA PRO A 19 17.70 18.40 44.96
C PRO A 19 18.75 17.77 45.87
N LEU A 20 20.01 18.13 45.60
CA LEU A 20 21.10 18.12 46.56
C LEU A 20 20.76 19.02 47.75
N LYS A 21 20.76 18.50 48.98
CA LYS A 21 21.21 19.24 50.19
C LYS A 21 21.37 18.32 51.42
N SER A 22 22.56 18.36 52.01
CA SER A 22 22.88 17.98 53.40
C SER A 22 22.97 19.30 54.21
N PRO A 23 22.61 19.38 55.52
CA PRO A 23 23.48 18.91 56.61
C PRO A 23 22.80 18.34 57.89
N CYS A 24 23.52 17.38 58.50
CA CYS A 24 23.76 17.11 59.94
C CYS A 24 22.65 17.28 61.00
N SER A 25 22.27 16.18 61.69
CA SER A 25 22.14 16.11 63.16
C SER A 25 22.12 14.66 63.65
N SER A 26 23.05 14.28 64.53
CA SER A 26 23.06 13.03 65.33
C SER A 26 22.16 13.20 66.58
N PRO A 27 21.71 12.12 67.28
CA PRO A 27 22.60 11.39 68.21
C PRO A 27 22.40 9.86 68.31
N SER A 28 23.55 9.19 68.51
CA SER A 28 23.87 7.99 69.31
C SER A 28 22.80 6.94 69.65
N LYS A 29 23.10 5.67 69.31
CA LYS A 29 23.29 4.57 70.29
C LYS A 29 24.39 3.60 69.82
N SER A 30 25.34 3.36 70.72
CA SER A 30 26.41 2.38 70.62
C SER A 30 25.88 0.97 70.90
N ALA A 31 26.31 -0.03 70.12
CA ALA A 31 26.76 -1.31 70.66
C ALA A 31 27.36 -2.25 69.60
N ARG A 32 28.62 -2.61 69.89
CA ARG A 32 29.29 -3.91 69.66
C ARG A 32 29.74 -4.28 68.24
N SER A 33 31.06 -4.17 68.09
CA SER A 33 31.89 -4.96 67.20
C SER A 33 31.85 -6.44 67.61
N SER A 34 31.53 -7.32 66.68
CA SER A 34 32.20 -8.62 66.58
C SER A 34 31.95 -9.25 65.21
N THR A 35 33.02 -9.86 64.72
CA THR A 35 33.13 -10.90 63.69
C THR A 35 32.94 -10.50 62.22
N LEU A 36 34.09 -10.40 61.53
CA LEU A 36 34.24 -10.61 60.10
C LEU A 36 33.43 -11.84 59.66
N GLN A 37 32.32 -11.62 58.95
CA GLN A 37 31.68 -12.65 58.15
C GLN A 37 31.83 -12.27 56.68
N SER A 38 32.46 -13.18 55.95
CA SER A 38 32.67 -13.20 54.50
C SER A 38 31.45 -12.69 53.70
N PRO A 39 31.64 -11.94 52.59
CA PRO A 39 30.53 -11.51 51.75
C PRO A 39 29.85 -12.74 51.12
N ARG A 40 28.63 -13.04 51.57
CA ARG A 40 27.73 -13.97 50.85
C ARG A 40 27.44 -13.35 49.49
N ARG A 41 27.79 -14.09 48.43
CA ARG A 41 27.47 -13.79 47.03
C ARG A 41 25.99 -13.41 46.89
N PRO A 42 25.62 -12.41 46.06
CA PRO A 42 24.21 -12.19 45.73
C PRO A 42 23.67 -13.47 45.10
N PRO A 43 22.48 -13.96 45.48
CA PRO A 43 21.85 -15.04 44.74
C PRO A 43 21.64 -14.54 43.32
N TYR A 44 22.17 -15.29 42.36
CA TYR A 44 21.83 -15.17 40.95
C TYR A 44 20.31 -15.02 40.83
N PRO A 45 19.76 -14.15 39.97
CA PRO A 45 18.34 -14.13 39.71
C PRO A 45 17.97 -15.48 39.11
N PHE A 46 17.51 -16.39 39.97
CA PHE A 46 17.00 -17.68 39.58
C PHE A 46 15.63 -17.41 38.97
N VAL A 47 15.59 -17.39 37.64
CA VAL A 47 14.33 -17.34 36.89
C VAL A 47 13.55 -18.58 37.26
N ARG A 48 12.59 -18.45 38.18
CA ARG A 48 11.62 -19.50 38.44
C ARG A 48 10.82 -19.68 37.16
N ALA A 49 10.85 -20.89 36.63
CA ALA A 49 9.96 -21.26 35.54
C ALA A 49 8.51 -21.13 36.02
N ALA A 50 7.76 -20.29 35.31
CA ALA A 50 6.30 -20.22 35.27
C ALA A 50 5.57 -19.95 36.60
N ASP A 51 5.53 -18.68 37.01
CA ASP A 51 4.26 -18.12 37.46
C ASP A 51 3.83 -17.16 36.35
N LEU A 52 3.03 -17.66 35.40
CA LEU A 52 2.38 -16.79 34.43
C LEU A 52 1.27 -16.07 35.20
N ASP A 53 1.64 -14.94 35.81
CA ASP A 53 0.68 -14.05 36.44
C ASP A 53 -0.41 -13.66 35.41
N ALA A 54 -1.64 -13.48 35.88
CA ALA A 54 -2.77 -13.11 35.04
C ALA A 54 -2.46 -11.86 34.18
N ASN A 55 -1.65 -10.96 34.72
CA ASN A 55 -1.16 -9.77 34.02
C ASN A 55 -0.22 -10.12 32.85
N THR A 56 0.68 -11.08 33.02
CA THR A 56 1.61 -11.54 31.96
C THR A 56 0.85 -12.27 30.84
N ILE A 57 -0.13 -13.12 31.19
CA ILE A 57 -0.99 -13.78 30.21
C ILE A 57 -1.78 -12.75 29.41
N THR A 58 -2.38 -11.78 30.11
CA THR A 58 -3.15 -10.69 29.47
C THR A 58 -2.26 -9.90 28.52
N ALA A 59 -1.05 -9.53 28.93
CA ALA A 59 -0.12 -8.78 28.09
C ALA A 59 0.27 -9.54 26.80
N ILE A 60 0.57 -10.83 26.91
CA ILE A 60 0.92 -11.67 25.74
C ILE A 60 -0.30 -11.81 24.81
N SER A 61 -1.49 -12.06 25.36
CA SER A 61 -2.70 -12.20 24.54
C SER A 61 -3.05 -10.93 23.77
N VAL A 62 -2.99 -9.76 24.42
CA VAL A 62 -3.26 -8.47 23.77
C VAL A 62 -2.20 -8.16 22.72
N GLY A 63 -0.93 -8.50 22.99
CA GLY A 63 0.15 -8.40 22.01
C GLY A 63 -0.10 -9.24 20.76
N LEU A 64 -0.50 -10.50 20.90
CA LEU A 64 -0.77 -11.37 19.75
C LEU A 64 -2.00 -10.94 18.96
N VAL A 65 -3.09 -10.57 19.65
CA VAL A 65 -4.31 -10.09 19.01
C VAL A 65 -4.05 -8.80 18.24
N SER A 66 -3.32 -7.84 18.83
CA SER A 66 -3.01 -6.58 18.15
C SER A 66 -2.16 -6.78 16.89
N VAL A 67 -1.15 -7.66 16.91
CA VAL A 67 -0.36 -8.01 15.72
C VAL A 67 -1.23 -8.70 14.66
N ALA A 68 -2.06 -9.66 15.06
CA ALA A 68 -2.95 -10.38 14.14
C ALA A 68 -3.94 -9.42 13.45
N VAL A 69 -4.53 -8.48 14.20
CA VAL A 69 -5.40 -7.45 13.63
C VAL A 69 -4.61 -6.51 12.71
N GLY A 70 -3.40 -6.11 13.10
CA GLY A 70 -2.54 -5.22 12.32
C GLY A 70 -2.13 -5.77 10.95
N ILE A 71 -2.00 -7.10 10.80
CA ILE A 71 -1.71 -7.77 9.53
C ILE A 71 -3.01 -8.16 8.80
N GLY A 72 -4.02 -8.63 9.54
CA GLY A 72 -5.26 -9.13 8.98
C GLY A 72 -6.09 -8.08 8.28
N ILE A 73 -6.10 -6.84 8.79
CA ILE A 73 -6.84 -5.73 8.16
C ILE A 73 -6.28 -5.42 6.76
N PRO A 74 -4.98 -5.07 6.59
CA PRO A 74 -4.40 -4.88 5.26
C PRO A 74 -4.61 -6.09 4.33
N ALA A 75 -4.36 -7.32 4.81
CA ALA A 75 -4.52 -8.53 4.00
C ALA A 75 -5.96 -8.76 3.51
N PHE A 76 -6.96 -8.44 4.34
CA PHE A 76 -8.36 -8.51 3.94
C PHE A 76 -8.70 -7.47 2.87
N TYR A 77 -8.18 -6.25 2.98
CA TYR A 77 -8.40 -5.21 1.98
C TYR A 77 -7.69 -5.52 0.66
N GLU A 78 -6.47 -6.05 0.67
CA GLU A 78 -5.77 -6.54 -0.52
C GLU A 78 -6.59 -7.63 -1.24
N SER A 79 -7.12 -8.61 -0.50
CA SER A 79 -7.95 -9.66 -1.09
C SER A 79 -9.22 -9.12 -1.76
N GLN A 80 -9.86 -8.11 -1.19
CA GLN A 80 -11.03 -7.49 -1.83
C GLN A 80 -10.66 -6.71 -3.10
N ILE A 81 -9.48 -6.10 -3.14
CA ILE A 81 -8.96 -5.39 -4.31
C ILE A 81 -8.64 -6.39 -5.44
N ASP A 82 -8.00 -7.51 -5.13
CA ASP A 82 -7.68 -8.58 -6.10
C ASP A 82 -8.93 -9.23 -6.70
N ASN A 83 -9.99 -9.37 -5.91
CA ASN A 83 -11.23 -9.94 -6.42
C ASN A 83 -11.98 -8.93 -7.32
N ALA A 84 -11.78 -7.62 -7.11
CA ALA A 84 -12.30 -6.59 -8.00
C ALA A 84 -11.50 -6.48 -9.30
N SER A 85 -10.20 -6.71 -9.29
CA SER A 85 -9.37 -6.71 -10.51
C SER A 85 -9.70 -7.89 -11.45
N LYS A 86 -10.09 -9.05 -10.90
CA LYS A 86 -10.52 -10.24 -11.67
C LYS A 86 -11.86 -10.10 -12.40
N ARG A 87 -12.62 -9.02 -12.18
CA ARG A 87 -13.87 -8.79 -12.93
C ARG A 87 -13.54 -8.61 -14.40
N ASP A 88 -13.87 -9.60 -15.22
CA ASP A 88 -13.73 -9.54 -16.67
C ASP A 88 -14.29 -8.22 -17.21
N ASN A 89 -13.47 -7.54 -18.00
CA ASN A 89 -13.84 -6.29 -18.61
C ASN A 89 -14.46 -6.57 -19.98
N THR A 90 -15.78 -6.46 -20.06
CA THR A 90 -16.54 -6.67 -21.29
C THR A 90 -16.99 -5.35 -21.92
N GLN A 91 -16.48 -4.20 -21.46
CA GLN A 91 -16.85 -2.91 -22.04
C GLN A 91 -16.25 -2.79 -23.44
N PRO A 92 -17.10 -2.68 -24.49
CA PRO A 92 -16.60 -2.57 -25.85
C PRO A 92 -15.82 -1.27 -26.02
N CYS A 93 -14.72 -1.34 -26.75
CA CYS A 93 -13.92 -0.18 -27.10
C CYS A 93 -14.75 0.78 -27.95
N PHE A 94 -14.99 2.00 -27.44
CA PHE A 94 -15.88 2.98 -28.05
C PHE A 94 -15.55 3.28 -29.53
N PRO A 95 -14.29 3.56 -29.93
CA PRO A 95 -13.98 3.80 -31.33
C PRO A 95 -14.30 2.63 -32.27
N CYS A 96 -14.05 1.38 -31.88
CA CYS A 96 -14.24 0.21 -32.77
C CYS A 96 -15.51 -0.59 -32.46
N SER A 97 -16.34 -0.12 -31.53
CA SER A 97 -17.56 -0.80 -31.08
C SER A 97 -17.35 -2.28 -30.71
N GLY A 98 -16.19 -2.61 -30.14
CA GLY A 98 -15.88 -4.00 -29.76
C GLY A 98 -15.15 -4.84 -30.80
N SER A 99 -14.98 -4.38 -32.04
CA SER A 99 -14.42 -5.22 -33.11
C SER A 99 -12.90 -5.40 -33.03
N GLY A 100 -12.19 -4.52 -32.33
CA GLY A 100 -10.73 -4.46 -32.34
C GLY A 100 -10.14 -3.84 -33.61
N ALA A 101 -10.95 -3.55 -34.63
CA ALA A 101 -10.50 -3.05 -35.93
C ALA A 101 -11.36 -1.88 -36.43
N GLN A 102 -10.70 -0.94 -37.08
CA GLN A 102 -11.32 0.19 -37.77
C GLN A 102 -11.37 -0.08 -39.26
N ARG A 103 -12.48 0.25 -39.92
CA ARG A 103 -12.55 0.21 -41.38
C ARG A 103 -11.50 1.17 -41.94
N CYS A 104 -10.70 0.72 -42.90
CA CYS A 104 -9.72 1.58 -43.55
C CYS A 104 -10.48 2.71 -44.27
N ARG A 105 -10.23 3.96 -43.87
CA ARG A 105 -10.89 5.13 -44.48
C ARG A 105 -10.40 5.43 -45.89
N PHE A 106 -9.26 4.88 -46.28
CA PHE A 106 -8.62 5.18 -47.56
C PHE A 106 -9.22 4.39 -48.72
N CYS A 107 -9.50 3.09 -48.50
CA CYS A 107 -10.17 2.22 -49.48
C CYS A 107 -11.62 1.92 -49.10
N GLU A 108 -12.13 2.59 -48.07
CA GLU A 108 -13.44 2.32 -47.48
C GLU A 108 -13.68 0.81 -47.27
N GLY A 109 -12.68 0.07 -46.80
CA GLY A 109 -12.82 -1.37 -46.54
C GLY A 109 -12.76 -2.31 -47.74
N THR A 110 -12.54 -1.82 -48.96
CA THR A 110 -12.40 -2.70 -50.14
C THR A 110 -11.02 -3.34 -50.25
N GLY A 111 -10.00 -2.77 -49.61
CA GLY A 111 -8.60 -3.20 -49.74
C GLY A 111 -7.90 -2.68 -51.01
N SER A 112 -8.60 -1.96 -51.88
CA SER A 112 -8.04 -1.39 -53.11
C SER A 112 -8.47 0.06 -53.30
N VAL A 113 -7.65 0.86 -53.96
CA VAL A 113 -7.97 2.24 -54.33
C VAL A 113 -8.12 2.30 -55.85
N THR A 114 -9.29 2.76 -56.31
CA THR A 114 -9.58 2.95 -57.73
C THR A 114 -9.35 4.40 -58.12
N VAL A 115 -8.49 4.65 -59.11
CA VAL A 115 -8.22 5.99 -59.64
C VAL A 115 -8.72 6.06 -61.08
N ASP A 116 -9.52 7.08 -61.40
CA ASP A 116 -9.94 7.38 -62.76
C ASP A 116 -8.82 8.17 -63.46
N LEU A 117 -8.21 7.57 -64.49
CA LEU A 117 -7.10 8.17 -65.26
C LEU A 117 -7.59 9.12 -66.37
N GLY A 118 -8.91 9.22 -66.57
CA GLY A 118 -9.53 9.91 -67.69
C GLY A 118 -9.76 8.99 -68.90
N GLY A 119 -10.65 9.36 -69.82
CA GLY A 119 -10.96 8.55 -71.01
C GLY A 119 -11.75 7.26 -70.75
N GLY A 120 -12.29 7.07 -69.54
CA GLY A 120 -13.03 5.86 -69.14
C GLY A 120 -12.13 4.75 -68.59
N GLU A 121 -10.82 4.97 -68.49
CA GLU A 121 -9.87 4.02 -67.95
C GLU A 121 -9.77 4.16 -66.41
N LYS A 122 -9.92 3.03 -65.73
CA LYS A 122 -9.83 2.92 -64.27
C LYS A 122 -8.65 2.04 -63.91
N GLU A 123 -7.77 2.56 -63.07
CA GLU A 123 -6.67 1.78 -62.51
C GLU A 123 -7.01 1.38 -61.07
N VAL A 124 -6.87 0.09 -60.76
CA VAL A 124 -7.11 -0.46 -59.43
C VAL A 124 -5.76 -0.79 -58.81
N SER A 125 -5.43 -0.10 -57.72
CA SER A 125 -4.20 -0.31 -56.97
C SER A 125 -4.49 -0.91 -55.59
N PRO A 126 -3.59 -1.74 -55.03
CA PRO A 126 -3.71 -2.20 -53.65
C PRO A 126 -3.65 -1.03 -52.67
N CYS A 127 -4.46 -1.07 -51.62
CA CYS A 127 -4.48 0.01 -50.63
C CYS A 127 -3.30 -0.12 -49.67
N ILE A 128 -2.28 0.72 -49.87
CA ILE A 128 -1.07 0.78 -49.02
C ILE A 128 -1.35 1.12 -47.56
N ASN A 129 -2.45 1.85 -47.29
CA ASN A 129 -2.76 2.27 -45.93
C ASN A 129 -3.27 1.13 -45.04
N CYS A 130 -3.69 0.01 -45.61
CA CYS A 130 -4.15 -1.15 -44.85
C CYS A 130 -3.57 -2.46 -45.38
N ASP A 131 -2.50 -2.39 -46.18
CA ASP A 131 -1.89 -3.55 -46.85
C ASP A 131 -2.92 -4.45 -47.54
N SER A 132 -3.90 -3.81 -48.18
CA SER A 132 -5.06 -4.46 -48.83
C SER A 132 -6.01 -5.25 -47.92
N ALA A 133 -5.87 -5.17 -46.59
CA ALA A 133 -6.76 -5.85 -45.64
C ALA A 133 -8.15 -5.19 -45.50
N GLY A 134 -8.30 -3.94 -45.92
CA GLY A 134 -9.55 -3.17 -45.77
C GLY A 134 -9.85 -2.71 -44.33
N SER A 135 -9.03 -3.09 -43.36
CA SER A 135 -9.18 -2.63 -41.98
C SER A 135 -7.82 -2.39 -41.33
N LEU A 136 -7.83 -1.59 -40.27
CA LEU A 136 -6.68 -1.19 -39.47
C LEU A 136 -6.95 -1.62 -38.04
N THR A 137 -5.93 -2.15 -37.36
CA THR A 137 -6.04 -2.45 -35.93
C THR A 137 -6.40 -1.19 -35.16
N CYS A 138 -7.42 -1.26 -34.30
CA CYS A 138 -7.82 -0.12 -33.49
C CYS A 138 -6.72 0.20 -32.48
N THR A 139 -6.09 1.36 -32.63
CA THR A 139 -4.97 1.81 -31.77
C THR A 139 -5.41 2.06 -30.33
N THR A 140 -6.68 2.39 -30.09
CA THR A 140 -7.22 2.65 -28.75
C THR A 140 -7.28 1.38 -27.88
N CYS A 141 -7.61 0.23 -28.46
CA CYS A 141 -7.68 -1.04 -27.76
C CYS A 141 -6.60 -2.04 -28.20
N GLN A 142 -5.68 -1.62 -29.09
CA GLN A 142 -4.62 -2.46 -29.65
C GLN A 142 -5.13 -3.79 -30.21
N GLY A 143 -6.30 -3.78 -30.85
CA GLY A 143 -6.90 -5.00 -31.40
C GLY A 143 -7.76 -5.83 -30.45
N SER A 144 -7.75 -5.56 -29.14
CA SER A 144 -8.54 -6.36 -28.18
C SER A 144 -10.06 -6.18 -28.31
N GLY A 145 -10.51 -5.05 -28.86
CA GLY A 145 -11.92 -4.67 -28.88
C GLY A 145 -12.46 -4.26 -27.51
N ILE A 146 -11.66 -4.33 -26.45
CA ILE A 146 -12.08 -3.98 -25.08
C ILE A 146 -11.52 -2.61 -24.70
N GLN A 147 -12.33 -1.81 -24.02
CA GLN A 147 -11.90 -0.52 -23.49
C GLN A 147 -11.02 -0.74 -22.25
N PRO A 148 -9.71 -0.40 -22.26
CA PRO A 148 -8.84 -0.64 -21.10
C PRO A 148 -9.37 0.09 -19.87
N ARG A 149 -9.40 -0.57 -18.71
CA ARG A 149 -9.71 0.15 -17.47
C ARG A 149 -8.54 1.06 -17.14
N TYR A 150 -8.81 2.15 -16.44
CA TYR A 150 -7.77 3.06 -15.96
C TYR A 150 -6.72 2.33 -15.09
N LEU A 151 -7.14 1.27 -14.40
CA LEU A 151 -6.25 0.41 -13.60
C LEU A 151 -5.39 -0.51 -14.49
N ASP A 152 -5.95 -1.10 -15.55
CA ASP A 152 -5.22 -1.97 -16.50
C ASP A 152 -4.14 -1.20 -17.29
N ARG A 153 -4.26 0.14 -17.36
CA ARG A 153 -3.25 1.01 -17.95
C ARG A 153 -1.97 1.12 -17.09
N ARG A 154 -1.94 0.61 -15.85
CA ARG A 154 -0.76 0.73 -14.97
C ARG A 154 0.21 -0.44 -15.03
N GLU A 155 -0.15 -1.54 -15.68
CA GLU A 155 0.83 -2.55 -16.12
C GLU A 155 1.62 -2.02 -17.33
N PHE A 156 2.20 -0.82 -17.22
CA PHE A 156 3.35 -0.48 -18.04
C PHE A 156 4.54 -1.11 -17.35
N LYS A 157 4.94 -2.27 -17.87
CA LYS A 157 6.16 -2.96 -17.54
C LYS A 157 7.31 -1.96 -17.36
N ASP A 158 7.79 -1.86 -16.13
CA ASP A 158 9.17 -1.48 -15.86
C ASP A 158 10.06 -2.67 -16.29
N ASP A 159 10.24 -2.84 -17.60
CA ASP A 159 11.31 -3.68 -18.17
C ASP A 159 12.53 -2.76 -18.39
N ASP A 160 13.33 -2.53 -17.35
CA ASP A 160 14.72 -2.04 -17.43
C ASP A 160 15.58 -2.71 -16.35
#